data_AF-A0A815EH83-F1
#
_entry.id   AF-A0A815EH83-F1
#
_cell.length_a   1.000
_cell.length_b   1.000
_cell.length_c   1.000
_cell.angle_alpha   90.00
_cell.angle_beta   90.00
_cell.angle_gamma   90.00
#
_symmetry.space_group_name_H-M   'P 1'
#
loop_
_entity.id
_entity.type
_entity.pdbx_description
1 polymer ?
#
loop_
_entity_poly.entity_id
_entity_poly.type
_entity_poly.pdbx_seq_one_letter_code
_entity_poly.pdbx_strand_id
1 'polypeptide(L)'
;MDRNLLIVHAIYEGSIEIDLMTSHHESCKPGANERVRQLKLCFEKMIEAPANRIVLFGGDLNMRDNELIRAGNIPAGICDLWIEMGKREEYAYTWDMQLNTNLDFSANNFRPRCRFDRMYFRGATSPTVKFKPISFKLQGLEIIQSIQRFCSDHWAIQAEFEV
;
A
#
# COMPACT_ATOMS: atom_id res chain seq x y z
N MET A 1 -13.27 -4.40 -14.77
CA MET A 1 -12.27 -5.42 -14.38
C MET A 1 -12.61 -5.84 -12.98
N ASP A 2 -12.73 -7.13 -12.73
CA ASP A 2 -13.09 -7.64 -11.41
C ASP A 2 -11.96 -7.38 -10.41
N ARG A 3 -12.30 -6.82 -9.24
CA ARG A 3 -11.37 -6.59 -8.14
C ARG A 3 -11.55 -7.67 -7.08
N ASN A 4 -10.46 -8.11 -6.48
CA ASN A 4 -10.49 -9.09 -5.40
C ASN A 4 -9.46 -8.74 -4.32
N LEU A 5 -9.49 -9.51 -3.24
CA LEU A 5 -8.43 -9.54 -2.22
C LEU A 5 -7.76 -10.91 -2.34
N LEU A 6 -6.47 -10.92 -2.65
CA LEU A 6 -5.64 -12.12 -2.63
C LEU A 6 -4.95 -12.21 -1.26
N ILE A 7 -4.98 -13.40 -0.66
CA ILE A 7 -4.30 -13.70 0.60
C ILE A 7 -3.42 -14.91 0.38
N VAL A 8 -2.14 -14.79 0.73
CA VAL A 8 -1.16 -15.87 0.72
C VAL A 8 -0.63 -16.07 2.12
N HIS A 9 -0.74 -17.30 2.60
CA HIS A 9 -0.18 -17.72 3.88
C HIS A 9 1.25 -18.20 3.67
N ALA A 10 2.21 -17.63 4.40
CA ALA A 10 3.62 -17.94 4.29
C ALA A 10 4.25 -18.22 5.66
N ILE A 11 5.34 -19.00 5.64
CA ILE A 11 6.22 -19.19 6.79
C ILE A 11 7.59 -18.65 6.41
N TYR A 12 8.04 -17.62 7.12
CA TYR A 12 9.36 -17.02 6.97
C TYR A 12 10.31 -17.58 8.03
N GLU A 13 11.55 -17.91 7.63
CA GLU A 13 12.59 -18.49 8.50
C GLU A 13 12.10 -19.67 9.37
N GLY A 14 11.21 -20.50 8.80
CA GLY A 14 10.74 -21.75 9.40
C GLY A 14 9.80 -21.62 10.61
N SER A 15 9.52 -20.40 11.10
CA SER A 15 8.74 -20.21 12.33
C SER A 15 7.84 -18.98 12.34
N ILE A 16 8.07 -18.00 11.46
CA ILE A 16 7.32 -16.75 11.46
C ILE A 16 6.17 -16.87 10.48
N GLU A 17 4.94 -16.96 11.00
CA GLU A 17 3.74 -17.02 10.18
C GLU A 17 3.32 -15.63 9.72
N ILE A 18 3.17 -15.47 8.39
CA ILE A 18 2.83 -14.20 7.75
C ILE A 18 1.64 -14.41 6.81
N ASP A 19 0.67 -13.50 6.89
CA ASP A 19 -0.38 -13.31 5.90
C ASP A 19 0.00 -12.16 4.98
N LEU A 20 0.29 -12.50 3.72
CA LEU A 20 0.57 -11.55 2.65
C LEU A 20 -0.73 -11.29 1.90
N MET A 21 -1.22 -10.07 2.00
CA MET A 21 -2.48 -9.64 1.43
C MET A 21 -2.24 -8.59 0.36
N THR A 22 -2.88 -8.73 -0.80
CA THR A 22 -2.86 -7.69 -1.82
C THR A 22 -4.19 -7.52 -2.53
N SER A 23 -4.46 -6.28 -2.94
CA SER A 23 -5.62 -5.92 -3.74
C SER A 23 -5.27 -4.73 -4.63
N HIS A 24 -5.93 -4.67 -5.78
CA HIS A 24 -6.00 -3.47 -6.59
C HIS A 24 -7.46 -2.98 -6.55
N HIS A 25 -7.73 -1.99 -5.71
CA HIS A 25 -9.09 -1.48 -5.45
C HIS A 25 -9.71 -0.76 -6.65
N GLU A 26 -11.00 -0.50 -6.56
CA GLU A 26 -11.79 0.18 -7.59
C GLU A 26 -11.16 1.53 -7.98
N SER A 27 -10.79 1.67 -9.24
CA SER A 27 -10.06 2.83 -9.73
C SER A 27 -10.97 4.03 -9.97
N CYS A 28 -10.34 5.18 -10.25
CA CYS A 28 -10.98 6.44 -10.61
C CYS A 28 -11.88 7.05 -9.51
N LYS A 29 -12.18 8.35 -9.66
CA LYS A 29 -12.96 9.10 -8.66
C LYS A 29 -14.39 8.54 -8.43
N PRO A 30 -15.15 8.11 -9.45
CA PRO A 30 -16.50 7.57 -9.25
C PRO A 30 -16.56 6.28 -8.42
N GLY A 31 -15.49 5.49 -8.40
CA GLY A 31 -15.38 4.25 -7.60
C GLY A 31 -15.25 4.44 -6.10
N ALA A 32 -15.35 5.68 -5.59
CA ALA A 32 -15.10 6.03 -4.19
C ALA A 32 -15.90 5.21 -3.17
N ASN A 33 -17.19 4.95 -3.43
CA ASN A 33 -18.02 4.18 -2.50
C ASN A 33 -17.60 2.71 -2.43
N GLU A 34 -17.26 2.13 -3.58
CA GLU A 34 -16.82 0.74 -3.66
C GLU A 34 -15.42 0.58 -3.04
N ARG A 35 -14.49 1.51 -3.28
CA ARG A 35 -13.19 1.52 -2.57
C ARG A 35 -13.32 1.53 -1.06
N VAL A 36 -14.20 2.38 -0.53
CA VAL A 36 -14.42 2.44 0.92
C VAL A 36 -14.94 1.10 1.45
N ARG A 37 -15.83 0.43 0.69
CA ARG A 37 -16.31 -0.91 1.04
C ARG A 37 -15.18 -1.95 0.98
N GLN A 38 -14.37 -1.93 -0.06
CA GLN A 38 -13.23 -2.84 -0.25
C GLN A 38 -12.18 -2.66 0.86
N LEU A 39 -11.86 -1.42 1.22
CA LEU A 39 -10.90 -1.13 2.28
C LEU A 39 -11.39 -1.65 3.64
N LYS A 40 -12.67 -1.44 3.97
CA LYS A 40 -13.27 -2.01 5.19
C LYS A 40 -13.13 -3.52 5.24
N LEU A 41 -13.47 -4.21 4.15
CA LEU A 41 -13.34 -5.66 4.04
C LEU A 41 -11.89 -6.12 4.21
N CYS A 42 -10.93 -5.38 3.64
CA CYS A 42 -9.51 -5.72 3.80
C CYS A 42 -9.04 -5.55 5.24
N PHE A 43 -9.42 -4.47 5.91
CA PHE A 43 -9.11 -4.27 7.34
C PHE A 43 -9.78 -5.31 8.24
N GLU A 44 -11.04 -5.68 7.97
CA GLU A 44 -11.71 -6.79 8.66
C GLU A 44 -10.92 -8.08 8.51
N LYS A 45 -10.44 -8.41 7.30
CA LYS A 45 -9.61 -9.60 7.06
C LYS A 45 -8.26 -9.55 7.77
N MET A 46 -7.64 -8.38 7.87
CA MET A 46 -6.43 -8.21 8.68
C MET A 46 -6.70 -8.45 10.18
N ILE A 47 -7.87 -8.06 10.69
CA ILE A 47 -8.25 -8.26 12.09
C ILE A 47 -8.58 -9.72 12.37
N GLU A 48 -9.31 -10.38 11.47
CA GLU A 48 -9.72 -11.79 11.61
C GLU A 48 -8.54 -12.77 11.58
N ALA A 49 -7.41 -12.38 10.98
CA ALA A 49 -6.21 -13.21 10.96
C ALA A 49 -5.77 -13.61 12.39
N PRO A 50 -5.35 -14.86 12.63
CA PRO A 50 -4.90 -15.31 13.95
C PRO A 50 -3.89 -14.37 14.63
N ALA A 51 -4.03 -14.13 15.93
CA ALA A 51 -3.22 -13.15 16.67
C ALA A 51 -1.72 -13.46 16.70
N ASN A 52 -1.34 -14.72 16.49
CA ASN A 52 0.06 -15.16 16.41
C ASN A 52 0.71 -14.90 15.03
N ARG A 53 -0.06 -14.41 14.04
CA ARG A 53 0.43 -14.15 12.68
C ARG A 53 0.66 -12.66 12.45
N ILE A 54 1.74 -12.35 11.74
CA ILE A 54 1.94 -11.04 11.15
C ILE A 54 1.03 -10.91 9.93
N VAL A 55 0.51 -9.72 9.69
CA VAL A 55 -0.27 -9.43 8.48
C VAL A 55 0.33 -8.22 7.76
N LEU A 56 0.63 -8.41 6.48
CA LEU A 56 1.07 -7.37 5.56
C LEU A 56 0.02 -7.22 4.47
N PHE A 57 -0.61 -6.06 4.41
CA PHE A 57 -1.60 -5.74 3.37
C PHE A 57 -1.14 -4.56 2.54
N GLY A 58 -1.03 -4.71 1.23
CA GLY A 58 -0.72 -3.58 0.37
C GLY A 58 -1.11 -3.78 -1.08
N GLY A 59 -0.88 -2.75 -1.89
CA GLY A 59 -1.21 -2.74 -3.31
C GLY A 59 -1.66 -1.37 -3.76
N ASP A 60 -2.18 -1.27 -4.99
CA ASP A 60 -2.81 -0.05 -5.49
C ASP A 60 -4.23 0.06 -4.92
N LEU A 61 -4.36 0.82 -3.84
CA LEU A 61 -5.65 0.98 -3.18
C LEU A 61 -6.47 2.10 -3.79
N ASN A 62 -5.92 2.89 -4.74
CA ASN A 62 -6.59 4.03 -5.36
C ASN A 62 -7.19 5.02 -4.33
N MET A 63 -6.74 4.99 -3.07
CA MET A 63 -7.39 5.65 -1.94
C MET A 63 -7.01 7.12 -1.83
N ARG A 64 -7.98 7.95 -1.45
CA ARG A 64 -7.75 9.32 -0.98
C ARG A 64 -7.89 9.39 0.54
N ASP A 65 -7.26 10.38 1.17
CA ASP A 65 -7.21 10.44 2.64
C ASP A 65 -8.59 10.65 3.28
N ASN A 66 -9.50 11.37 2.63
CA ASN A 66 -10.88 11.50 3.10
C ASN A 66 -11.67 10.18 3.05
N GLU A 67 -11.30 9.25 2.16
CA GLU A 67 -11.93 7.95 2.06
C GLU A 67 -11.49 7.00 3.17
N LEU A 68 -10.26 7.16 3.67
CA LEU A 68 -9.79 6.46 4.86
C LEU A 68 -10.63 6.83 6.09
N ILE A 69 -10.99 8.12 6.24
CA ILE A 69 -11.88 8.60 7.30
C ILE A 69 -13.28 7.97 7.14
N ARG A 70 -13.83 7.96 5.92
CA ARG A 70 -15.13 7.32 5.62
C ARG A 70 -15.12 5.81 5.85
N ALA A 71 -13.96 5.17 5.76
CA ALA A 71 -13.77 3.76 6.07
C ALA A 71 -13.75 3.47 7.59
N GLY A 72 -13.70 4.48 8.45
CA GLY A 72 -13.60 4.32 9.91
C GLY A 72 -12.17 4.51 10.46
N ASN A 73 -11.27 5.11 9.67
CA ASN A 73 -9.83 5.20 9.94
C ASN A 73 -9.13 3.83 9.97
N ILE A 74 -7.83 3.85 10.25
CA ILE A 74 -7.03 2.63 10.42
C ILE A 74 -7.41 2.00 11.78
N PRO A 75 -7.78 0.71 11.84
CA PRO A 75 -8.08 0.05 13.10
C PRO A 75 -6.90 0.00 14.08
N ALA A 76 -7.21 -0.10 15.38
CA ALA A 76 -6.18 -0.25 16.40
C ALA A 76 -5.33 -1.51 16.16
N GLY A 77 -4.01 -1.40 16.37
CA GLY A 77 -3.05 -2.48 16.14
C GLY A 77 -2.61 -2.65 14.68
N ILE A 78 -3.16 -1.85 13.75
CA ILE A 78 -2.70 -1.76 12.37
C ILE A 78 -2.04 -0.39 12.16
N CYS A 79 -0.91 -0.33 11.46
CA CYS A 79 -0.28 0.92 11.06
C CYS A 79 -0.14 1.02 9.54
N ASP A 80 -0.13 2.26 9.02
CA ASP A 80 0.28 2.59 7.64
C ASP A 80 1.79 2.79 7.65
N LEU A 81 2.54 2.02 6.86
CA LEU A 81 4.00 2.00 6.96
C LEU A 81 4.66 3.32 6.56
N TRP A 82 4.08 4.07 5.61
CA TRP A 82 4.62 5.40 5.29
C TRP A 82 4.44 6.36 6.47
N ILE A 83 3.31 6.25 7.18
CA ILE A 83 3.05 7.03 8.39
C ILE A 83 3.99 6.63 9.52
N GLU A 84 4.11 5.33 9.79
CA GLU A 84 4.95 4.76 10.85
C GLU A 84 6.43 5.11 10.64
N MET A 85 6.90 5.11 9.39
CA MET A 85 8.28 5.45 9.02
C MET A 85 8.52 6.97 8.87
N GLY A 86 7.68 7.80 9.50
CA GLY A 86 7.94 9.23 9.66
C GLY A 86 7.38 10.14 8.57
N LYS A 87 6.49 9.65 7.70
CA LYS A 87 5.78 10.46 6.68
C LYS A 87 6.71 11.26 5.77
N ARG A 88 7.83 10.66 5.37
CA ARG A 88 8.84 11.31 4.51
C ARG A 88 8.20 11.76 3.19
N GLU A 89 8.31 13.05 2.89
CA GLU A 89 7.60 13.68 1.76
C GLU A 89 8.09 13.15 0.41
N GLU A 90 9.39 12.84 0.30
CA GLU A 90 10.01 12.26 -0.89
C GLU A 90 9.44 10.87 -1.25
N TYR A 91 8.74 10.22 -0.32
CA TYR A 91 8.10 8.92 -0.53
C TYR A 91 6.58 8.97 -0.42
N ALA A 92 5.98 10.17 -0.39
CA ALA A 92 4.55 10.33 -0.16
C ALA A 92 3.70 9.99 -1.39
N TYR A 93 4.16 10.28 -2.60
CA TYR A 93 3.34 10.17 -3.80
C TYR A 93 3.83 9.02 -4.67
N THR A 94 3.02 7.97 -4.75
CA THR A 94 3.33 6.75 -5.51
C THR A 94 2.84 6.85 -6.95
N TRP A 95 1.93 7.79 -7.23
CA TRP A 95 1.50 8.15 -8.57
C TRP A 95 1.60 9.67 -8.72
N ASP A 96 2.58 10.14 -9.49
CA ASP A 96 2.98 11.55 -9.54
C ASP A 96 3.11 12.02 -11.00
N MET A 97 2.09 12.71 -11.50
CA MET A 97 2.06 13.20 -12.88
C MET A 97 2.93 14.44 -13.12
N GLN A 98 3.61 14.96 -12.09
CA GLN A 98 4.59 16.02 -12.25
C GLN A 98 5.95 15.47 -12.65
N LEU A 99 6.28 14.26 -12.17
CA LEU A 99 7.56 13.59 -12.39
C LEU A 99 7.45 12.44 -13.40
N ASN A 100 6.40 11.63 -13.30
CA ASN A 100 6.20 10.49 -14.19
C ASN A 100 5.56 10.94 -15.52
N THR A 101 6.20 10.60 -16.62
CA THR A 101 5.82 11.01 -17.98
C THR A 101 5.25 9.87 -18.82
N ASN A 102 4.98 8.70 -18.22
CA ASN A 102 4.47 7.55 -18.97
C ASN A 102 3.05 7.79 -19.52
N LEU A 103 2.23 8.52 -18.77
CA LEU A 103 0.90 8.97 -19.19
C LEU A 103 0.94 10.44 -19.60
N ASP A 104 0.25 10.78 -20.68
CA ASP A 104 0.14 12.17 -21.13
C ASP A 104 -1.02 12.87 -20.41
N PHE A 105 -0.68 13.78 -19.50
CA PHE A 105 -1.62 14.69 -18.84
C PHE A 105 -1.44 16.15 -19.30
N SER A 106 -0.72 16.40 -20.40
CA SER A 106 -0.42 17.75 -20.90
C SER A 106 -1.66 18.58 -21.23
N ALA A 107 -2.76 17.94 -21.65
CA ALA A 107 -4.04 18.59 -21.90
C ALA A 107 -4.75 19.10 -20.62
N ASN A 108 -4.30 18.65 -19.44
CA ASN A 108 -4.82 19.11 -18.16
C ASN A 108 -3.84 20.13 -17.54
N ASN A 109 -4.34 21.33 -17.20
CA ASN A 109 -3.57 22.33 -16.45
C ASN A 109 -3.19 21.88 -15.03
N PHE A 110 -3.75 20.75 -14.57
CA PHE A 110 -3.49 20.17 -13.28
C PHE A 110 -2.78 18.83 -13.42
N ARG A 111 -1.62 18.71 -12.76
CA ARG A 111 -0.84 17.48 -12.67
C ARG A 111 -0.99 16.86 -11.29
N PRO A 112 -1.91 15.89 -11.13
CA PRO A 112 -2.20 15.28 -9.83
C PRO A 112 -1.00 14.51 -9.27
N ARG A 113 -0.95 14.47 -7.93
CA ARG A 113 -0.05 13.63 -7.16
C ARG A 113 -0.89 12.88 -6.14
N CYS A 114 -0.74 11.56 -6.06
CA CYS A 114 -1.58 10.72 -5.23
C CYS A 114 -0.76 9.62 -4.54
N ARG A 115 -1.20 9.25 -3.34
CA ARG A 115 -0.70 8.11 -2.57
C ARG A 115 -1.66 6.94 -2.68
N PHE A 116 -1.73 6.38 -3.89
CA PHE A 116 -2.64 5.29 -4.21
C PHE A 116 -2.13 3.97 -3.67
N ASP A 117 -0.84 3.72 -3.84
CA ASP A 117 -0.18 2.55 -3.33
C ASP A 117 0.08 2.76 -1.84
N ARG A 118 -0.30 1.78 -1.03
CA ARG A 118 -0.13 1.81 0.43
C ARG A 118 0.26 0.43 0.92
N MET A 119 0.89 0.40 2.09
CA MET A 119 1.18 -0.83 2.82
C MET A 119 0.81 -0.65 4.29
N TYR A 120 0.01 -1.59 4.79
CA TYR A 120 -0.46 -1.69 6.16
C TYR A 120 0.16 -2.90 6.84
N PHE A 121 0.47 -2.76 8.12
CA PHE A 121 1.11 -3.79 8.92
C PHE A 121 0.34 -4.02 10.21
N ARG A 122 0.14 -5.30 10.56
CA ARG A 122 -0.32 -5.75 11.87
C ARG A 122 0.71 -6.74 12.41
N GLY A 123 1.34 -6.42 13.53
CA GLY A 123 2.26 -7.32 14.21
C GLY A 123 1.55 -8.52 14.83
N ALA A 124 2.29 -9.59 15.09
CA ALA A 124 1.81 -10.67 15.95
C ALA A 124 1.73 -10.17 17.41
N THR A 125 0.74 -10.62 18.17
CA THR A 125 0.60 -10.29 19.59
C THR A 125 1.59 -11.05 20.48
N SER A 126 2.24 -12.09 19.95
CA SER A 126 3.24 -12.86 20.71
C SER A 126 4.49 -12.02 20.99
N PRO A 127 4.90 -11.86 22.26
CA PRO A 127 6.08 -11.06 22.61
C PRO A 127 7.40 -11.69 22.13
N THR A 128 7.38 -12.95 21.70
CA THR A 128 8.56 -13.66 21.19
C THR A 128 8.86 -13.39 19.72
N VAL A 129 7.88 -12.91 18.94
CA VAL A 129 8.06 -12.60 17.52
C VAL A 129 8.47 -11.14 17.41
N LYS A 130 9.76 -10.91 17.16
CA LYS A 130 10.25 -9.57 16.79
C LYS A 130 10.12 -9.45 15.27
N PHE A 131 9.27 -8.53 14.83
CA PHE A 131 9.11 -8.22 13.42
C PHE A 131 8.67 -6.77 13.35
N LYS A 132 9.58 -5.89 12.96
CA LYS A 132 9.33 -4.43 12.98
C LYS A 132 9.72 -3.79 11.66
N PRO A 133 8.90 -2.88 11.11
CA PRO A 133 9.32 -2.11 9.95
C PRO A 133 10.48 -1.18 10.33
N ILE A 134 11.50 -1.12 9.47
CA ILE A 134 12.69 -0.27 9.67
C ILE A 134 12.91 0.72 8.53
N SER A 135 12.28 0.50 7.37
CA SER A 135 12.43 1.36 6.20
C SER A 135 11.19 1.36 5.34
N PHE A 136 10.91 2.49 4.71
CA PHE A 136 9.93 2.67 3.66
C PHE A 136 10.50 3.64 2.62
N LYS A 137 10.56 3.24 1.36
CA LYS A 137 11.08 4.05 0.25
C LYS A 137 10.35 3.77 -1.06
N LEU A 138 10.46 4.70 -2.00
CA LEU A 138 10.03 4.47 -3.38
C LEU A 138 11.18 3.90 -4.22
N GLN A 139 10.83 3.13 -5.25
CA GLN A 139 11.74 2.51 -6.21
C GLN A 139 11.20 2.65 -7.64
N GLY A 140 12.07 2.41 -8.63
CA GLY A 140 11.72 2.53 -10.04
C GLY A 140 11.54 3.98 -10.48
N LEU A 141 12.28 4.90 -9.84
CA LEU A 141 12.27 6.34 -10.12
C LEU A 141 13.13 6.69 -11.34
N GLU A 142 13.83 5.71 -11.91
CA GLU A 142 14.74 5.88 -13.03
C GLU A 142 14.05 5.62 -14.38
N ILE A 143 14.46 6.38 -15.39
CA ILE A 143 14.03 6.15 -16.78
C ILE A 143 14.82 4.95 -17.35
N ILE A 144 14.10 4.01 -17.94
CA ILE A 144 14.70 2.94 -18.74
C ILE A 144 15.20 3.55 -20.05
N GLN A 145 16.52 3.69 -20.17
CA GLN A 145 17.18 4.43 -21.26
C GLN A 145 16.82 3.93 -22.67
N SER A 146 16.64 2.61 -22.86
CA SER A 146 16.35 2.04 -24.18
C SER A 146 14.97 2.41 -24.72
N ILE A 147 14.01 2.74 -23.85
CA ILE A 147 12.62 3.05 -24.22
C ILE A 147 12.17 4.45 -23.78
N GLN A 148 13.03 5.20 -23.09
CA GLN A 148 12.78 6.55 -22.59
C GLN A 148 11.46 6.67 -21.79
N ARG A 149 11.18 5.65 -20.97
CA ARG A 149 10.00 5.56 -20.10
C ARG A 149 10.40 5.06 -18.73
N PHE A 150 9.61 5.40 -17.73
CA PHE A 150 9.67 4.75 -16.42
C PHE A 150 9.11 3.32 -16.52
N CYS A 151 9.42 2.46 -15.55
CA CYS A 151 8.92 1.08 -15.52
C CYS A 151 7.38 1.00 -15.50
N SER A 152 6.73 1.97 -14.86
CA SER A 152 5.28 2.10 -14.70
C SER A 152 4.93 3.58 -14.55
N ASP A 153 3.65 3.94 -14.69
CA ASP A 153 3.15 5.26 -14.28
C ASP A 153 3.05 5.40 -12.74
N HIS A 154 3.18 4.29 -12.01
CA HIS A 154 3.36 4.23 -10.56
C HIS A 154 4.81 4.00 -10.17
N TRP A 155 5.21 4.54 -9.01
CA TRP A 155 6.43 4.19 -8.30
C TRP A 155 6.19 3.00 -7.38
N ALA A 156 7.15 2.08 -7.33
CA ALA A 156 7.05 0.92 -6.44
C ALA A 156 7.33 1.34 -5.00
N ILE A 157 6.60 0.75 -4.05
CA ILE A 157 6.92 0.84 -2.62
C ILE A 157 7.86 -0.31 -2.26
N GLN A 158 8.93 0.00 -1.53
CA GLN A 158 9.76 -0.98 -0.85
C GLN A 158 9.74 -0.71 0.66
N ALA A 159 9.41 -1.74 1.43
CA ALA A 159 9.53 -1.73 2.88
C ALA A 159 10.54 -2.80 3.33
N GLU A 160 11.29 -2.50 4.38
CA GLU A 160 12.25 -3.43 4.99
C GLU A 160 11.85 -3.66 6.46
N PHE A 161 12.07 -4.88 6.93
CA PHE A 161 11.71 -5.31 8.28
C PHE A 161 12.93 -5.92 8.96
N GLU A 162 13.09 -5.63 10.26
CA GLU A 162 14.01 -6.35 11.14
C GLU A 162 13.24 -7.48 11.83
N VAL A 163 13.87 -8.65 11.87
CA VAL A 163 13.35 -9.92 12.40
C VAL A 163 14.24 -10.38 13.56
#